data_AF-A0A2U1EVL3-F1
#
_entry.id   AF-A0A2U1EVL3-F1
#
_cell.length_a   1.000
_cell.length_b   1.000
_cell.length_c   1.000
_cell.angle_alpha   90.00
_cell.angle_beta   90.00
_cell.angle_gamma   90.00
#
_symmetry.space_group_name_H-M   'P 1'
#
loop_
_entity.id
_entity.type
_entity.pdbx_description
1 polymer ?
#
loop_
_entity_poly.entity_id
_entity_poly.type
_entity_poly.pdbx_seq_one_letter_code
_entity_poly.pdbx_strand_id
1 'polypeptide(L)'
;MPVATRDVPYLNDIQATLNDAVRRAAEATDVTYIDVATASHGHDACQPVGTRWIEPTTGGTNPVVVHPNAPGAQAMADRAAAELGSTQLTEASARP
;
A
#
# COMPACT_ATOMS: atom_id res chain seq x y z
N MET A 1 7.02 0.83 17.30
CA MET A 1 5.58 0.51 17.39
C MET A 1 5.24 -0.11 18.74
N PRO A 2 4.29 0.46 19.49
CA PRO A 2 3.82 -0.08 20.77
C PRO A 2 2.69 -1.11 20.53
N VAL A 3 3.00 -2.15 19.75
CA VAL A 3 2.12 -3.30 19.49
C VAL A 3 2.89 -4.54 19.91
N ALA A 4 2.23 -5.48 20.60
CA ALA A 4 2.90 -6.73 20.95
C ALA A 4 3.17 -7.54 19.68
N THR A 5 4.34 -8.16 19.58
CA THR A 5 4.73 -8.93 18.38
C THR A 5 3.70 -10.01 18.01
N ARG A 6 3.01 -10.60 19.00
CA ARG A 6 1.96 -11.61 18.79
C ARG A 6 0.65 -11.04 18.23
N ASP A 7 0.42 -9.74 18.33
CA ASP A 7 -0.78 -9.09 17.79
C ASP A 7 -0.57 -8.62 16.34
N VAL A 8 0.67 -8.62 15.84
CA VAL A 8 0.98 -8.19 14.46
C VAL A 8 0.22 -9.01 13.41
N PRO A 9 0.17 -10.36 13.48
CA PRO A 9 -0.63 -11.14 12.52
C PRO A 9 -2.11 -10.75 12.53
N TYR A 10 -2.70 -10.52 13.71
CA TYR A 10 -4.10 -10.11 13.82
C TYR A 10 -4.37 -8.75 13.14
N LEU A 11 -3.50 -7.76 13.37
CA LEU A 11 -3.63 -6.46 12.70
C LEU A 11 -3.45 -6.57 11.17
N ASN A 12 -2.51 -7.42 10.74
CA ASN A 12 -2.28 -7.69 9.33
C ASN A 12 -3.50 -8.33 8.67
N ASP A 13 -4.17 -9.27 9.36
CA ASP A 13 -5.38 -9.92 8.86
C ASP A 13 -6.56 -8.94 8.72
N ILE A 14 -6.69 -7.96 9.64
CA ILE A 14 -7.68 -6.89 9.50
C ILE A 14 -7.39 -6.04 8.25
N GLN A 15 -6.13 -5.65 8.04
CA GLN A 15 -5.73 -4.89 6.85
C GLN A 15 -5.97 -5.70 5.56
N ALA A 16 -5.65 -7.00 5.57
CA ALA A 16 -5.90 -7.90 4.44
C ALA A 16 -7.39 -8.03 4.14
N THR A 17 -8.23 -8.12 5.18
CA THR A 17 -9.70 -8.15 5.04
C THR A 17 -10.24 -6.86 4.42
N LEU A 18 -9.73 -5.70 4.84
CA LEU A 18 -10.08 -4.41 4.25
C LEU A 18 -9.66 -4.33 2.77
N ASN A 19 -8.42 -4.72 2.46
CA ASN A 19 -7.90 -4.72 1.10
C ASN A 19 -8.72 -5.64 0.18
N ASP A 20 -9.11 -6.82 0.67
CA ASP A 20 -9.98 -7.74 -0.06
C ASP A 20 -11.36 -7.13 -0.36
N ALA A 21 -11.96 -6.46 0.62
CA ALA A 21 -13.23 -5.77 0.42
C ALA A 21 -13.14 -4.69 -0.66
N VAL A 22 -12.06 -3.90 -0.67
CA VAL A 22 -11.81 -2.87 -1.71
C VAL A 22 -11.57 -3.51 -3.07
N ARG A 23 -10.75 -4.57 -3.15
CA ARG A 23 -10.51 -5.33 -4.39
C ARG A 23 -11.81 -5.87 -4.99
N ARG A 24 -12.66 -6.52 -4.18
CA ARG A 24 -13.96 -7.03 -4.62
C ARG A 24 -14.91 -5.93 -5.08
N ALA A 25 -14.89 -4.77 -4.41
CA ALA A 25 -15.68 -3.63 -4.85
C ALA A 25 -15.20 -3.11 -6.22
N ALA A 26 -13.88 -3.03 -6.41
CA ALA A 26 -13.27 -2.60 -7.66
C ALA A 26 -13.66 -3.53 -8.83
N GLU A 27 -13.58 -4.85 -8.61
CA GLU A 27 -14.03 -5.87 -9.56
C GLU A 27 -15.52 -5.77 -9.90
N ALA A 28 -16.38 -5.48 -8.92
CA ALA A 28 -17.82 -5.38 -9.12
C ALA A 28 -18.25 -4.12 -9.90
N THR A 29 -17.40 -3.09 -9.93
CA THR A 29 -17.69 -1.80 -10.58
C THR A 29 -16.79 -1.50 -11.77
N ASP A 30 -16.00 -2.47 -12.23
CA ASP A 30 -15.08 -2.31 -13.36
C ASP A 30 -14.10 -1.13 -13.20
N VAL A 31 -13.50 -1.02 -12.00
CA VAL A 31 -12.41 -0.07 -11.74
C VAL A 31 -11.14 -0.80 -11.32
N THR A 32 -9.99 -0.21 -11.62
CA THR A 32 -8.70 -0.82 -11.32
C THR A 32 -8.40 -0.76 -9.81
N TYR A 33 -8.09 -1.92 -9.23
CA TYR A 33 -7.49 -2.02 -7.91
C TYR A 33 -5.97 -2.08 -8.03
N ILE A 34 -5.26 -1.22 -7.29
CA ILE A 34 -3.79 -1.20 -7.26
C ILE A 34 -3.33 -1.82 -5.94
N ASP A 35 -2.68 -2.98 -6.01
CA ASP A 35 -2.17 -3.68 -4.82
C ASP A 35 -0.86 -3.06 -4.32
N VAL A 36 -1.01 -2.05 -3.46
CA VAL A 36 0.10 -1.44 -2.73
C VAL A 36 0.55 -2.33 -1.56
N ALA A 37 -0.33 -3.17 -1.02
CA ALA A 37 -0.05 -3.96 0.17
C ALA A 37 1.09 -4.95 -0.08
N THR A 38 1.00 -5.72 -1.16
CA THR A 38 2.07 -6.64 -1.58
C THR A 38 3.37 -5.89 -1.88
N ALA A 39 3.29 -4.70 -2.48
CA ALA A 39 4.47 -3.88 -2.77
C ALA A 39 5.18 -3.37 -1.51
N SER A 40 4.46 -3.25 -0.39
CA SER A 40 4.96 -2.73 0.88
C SER A 40 5.54 -3.80 1.83
N HIS A 41 5.53 -5.08 1.45
CA HIS A 41 6.09 -6.15 2.27
C HIS A 41 7.55 -5.86 2.65
N GLY A 42 7.85 -5.94 3.95
CA GLY A 42 9.19 -5.61 4.48
C GLY A 42 9.44 -4.12 4.68
N HIS A 43 8.45 -3.26 4.49
CA HIS A 43 8.51 -1.81 4.70
C HIS A 43 7.53 -1.31 5.77
N ASP A 44 7.12 -2.18 6.68
CA ASP A 44 6.19 -1.87 7.77
C ASP A 44 6.78 -0.92 8.83
N ALA A 45 5.93 -0.43 9.75
CA ALA A 45 6.31 0.55 10.78
C ALA A 45 7.28 0.01 11.85
N CYS A 46 7.51 -1.31 11.93
CA CYS A 46 8.48 -1.92 12.83
C CYS A 46 9.89 -1.97 12.22
N GLN A 47 10.03 -1.69 10.93
CA GLN A 47 11.33 -1.65 10.25
C GLN A 47 12.16 -0.43 10.70
N PRO A 48 13.51 -0.52 10.58
CA PRO A 48 14.37 0.62 10.90
C PRO A 48 14.12 1.81 9.97
N VAL A 49 14.54 3.00 10.44
CA VAL A 49 14.60 4.21 9.61
C VAL A 49 15.47 3.92 8.38
N GLY A 50 15.03 4.36 7.21
CA GLY A 50 15.67 4.05 5.92
C GLY A 50 15.07 2.83 5.21
N THR A 51 14.45 1.91 5.94
CA THR A 51 13.72 0.76 5.36
C THR A 51 12.21 0.95 5.44
N ARG A 52 11.67 1.44 6.56
CA ARG A 52 10.22 1.60 6.74
C ARG A 52 9.62 2.61 5.75
N TRP A 53 8.45 2.29 5.23
CA TRP A 53 7.60 3.19 4.46
C TRP A 53 6.45 3.75 5.28
N ILE A 54 6.11 3.12 6.41
CA ILE A 54 5.05 3.56 7.30
C ILE A 54 5.65 4.18 8.56
N GLU A 55 5.13 5.32 8.98
CA GLU A 55 5.55 5.97 10.22
C GLU A 55 5.06 5.19 11.45
N PRO A 56 5.91 4.98 12.46
CA PRO A 56 5.45 4.42 13.71
C PRO A 56 4.64 5.45 14.53
N THR A 57 3.94 4.98 15.56
CA THR A 57 3.27 5.89 16.51
C THR A 57 4.22 6.64 17.43
N THR A 58 5.48 6.18 17.56
CA THR A 58 6.52 6.83 18.37
C THR A 58 7.85 6.81 17.62
N GLY A 59 8.61 7.91 17.70
CA GLY A 59 9.88 8.03 16.98
C GLY A 59 9.74 8.09 15.46
N GLY A 60 8.61 8.63 14.98
CA GLY A 60 8.37 8.91 13.57
C GLY A 60 9.16 10.11 13.05
N THR A 61 9.23 10.25 11.73
CA THR A 61 9.85 11.38 11.03
C THR A 61 8.83 12.40 10.50
N ASN A 62 7.54 12.14 10.70
CA ASN A 62 6.41 12.97 10.28
C ASN A 62 5.37 13.03 11.43
N PRO A 63 4.65 14.16 11.62
CA PRO A 63 3.57 14.27 12.61
C PRO A 63 2.41 13.28 12.42
N VAL A 64 2.21 12.73 11.22
CA VAL A 64 1.10 11.80 10.92
C VAL A 64 1.56 10.35 11.16
N VAL A 65 1.19 9.82 12.32
CA VAL A 65 1.52 8.44 12.72
C VAL A 65 0.77 7.41 11.88
N VAL A 66 1.32 6.21 11.71
CA VAL A 66 0.73 5.07 10.97
C VAL A 66 0.35 5.35 9.52
N HIS A 67 0.88 6.43 8.93
CA HIS A 67 0.69 6.78 7.52
C HIS A 67 2.00 6.57 6.75
N PRO A 68 1.93 6.48 5.41
CA PRO A 68 3.11 6.47 4.58
C PRO A 68 3.99 7.71 4.83
N ASN A 69 5.30 7.49 4.95
CA ASN A 69 6.31 8.54 4.87
C ASN A 69 6.62 8.86 3.40
N ALA A 70 7.59 9.75 3.14
CA ALA A 70 7.94 10.16 1.78
C ALA A 70 8.32 8.97 0.86
N PRO A 71 9.22 8.05 1.24
CA PRO A 71 9.46 6.81 0.48
C PRO A 71 8.19 5.99 0.22
N GLY A 72 7.32 5.82 1.22
CA GLY A 72 6.07 5.08 1.07
C GLY A 72 5.11 5.74 0.07
N ALA A 73 4.94 7.05 0.16
CA ALA A 73 4.11 7.82 -0.77
C ALA A 73 4.68 7.77 -2.20
N GLN A 74 6.00 7.85 -2.36
CA GLN A 74 6.65 7.71 -3.67
C GLN A 74 6.40 6.32 -4.26
N ALA A 75 6.57 5.25 -3.48
CA ALA A 75 6.31 3.89 -3.95
C ALA A 75 4.86 3.70 -4.38
N MET A 76 3.89 4.28 -3.65
CA MET A 76 2.49 4.28 -4.06
C MET A 76 2.28 5.00 -5.39
N ALA A 77 2.90 6.17 -5.57
CA ALA A 77 2.83 6.92 -6.82
C ALA A 77 3.43 6.14 -8.00
N ASP A 78 4.58 5.48 -7.80
CA ASP A 78 5.24 4.67 -8.82
C ASP A 78 4.38 3.47 -9.24
N ARG A 79 3.70 2.82 -8.28
CA ARG A 79 2.74 1.75 -8.59
C ARG A 79 1.56 2.26 -9.40
N ALA A 80 0.98 3.40 -9.01
CA ALA A 80 -0.12 3.99 -9.77
C ALA A 80 0.30 4.40 -11.17
N ALA A 81 1.47 5.00 -11.34
CA ALA A 81 2.02 5.37 -12.63
C ALA A 81 2.25 4.14 -13.53
N ALA A 82 2.77 3.05 -12.98
CA ALA A 82 2.96 1.80 -13.71
C ALA A 82 1.64 1.22 -14.22
N GLU A 83 0.60 1.17 -13.38
CA GLU A 83 -0.72 0.65 -13.77
C GLU A 83 -1.42 1.54 -14.81
N LEU A 84 -1.36 2.86 -14.64
CA LEU A 84 -1.92 3.80 -15.60
C LEU A 84 -1.17 3.77 -16.94
N GLY A 85 0.15 3.59 -16.92
CA GLY A 85 0.97 3.42 -18.13
C GLY A 85 0.64 2.12 -18.87
N SER A 86 0.49 1.00 -18.14
CA SER A 86 0.06 -0.28 -18.71
C SER A 86 -1.34 -0.20 -19.33
N THR A 87 -2.28 0.44 -18.64
CA THR A 87 -3.66 0.62 -19.12
C THR A 87 -3.69 1.42 -20.43
N GLN A 88 -2.96 2.55 -20.50
CA GLN A 88 -2.87 3.35 -21.72
C GLN A 88 -2.32 2.57 -22.91
N LEU A 89 -1.34 1.67 -22.68
CA LEU A 89 -0.81 0.80 -23.74
C LEU A 89 -1.87 -0.21 -24.23
N THR A 90 -2.65 -0.79 -23.32
CA THR A 90 -3.73 -1.73 -23.69
C THR A 90 -4.85 -1.04 -24.48
N GLU A 91 -5.28 0.15 -24.07
CA GLU A 91 -6.29 0.93 -24.79
C GLU A 91 -5.80 1.38 -26.17
N ALA A 92 -4.52 1.79 -26.28
CA ALA A 92 -3.93 2.16 -27.56
C ALA A 92 -3.86 0.98 -28.54
N SER A 93 -3.59 -0.24 -28.05
CA SER A 93 -3.56 -1.47 -28.87
C SER A 93 -4.95 -1.97 -29.26
N ALA A 94 -6.00 -1.57 -28.56
CA ALA A 94 -7.38 -2.00 -28.82
C ALA A 94 -8.15 -1.09 -29.80
N ARG A 95 -7.55 0.02 -30.23
CA ARG A 95 -8.13 0.93 -31.23
C ARG A 95 -7.81 0.43 -32.65
N PRO A 96 -8.82 0.21 -33.51
CA PRO A 96 -8.62 -0.27 -34.89
C PRO A 96 -7.94 0.76 -35.80
#